data_AF-A0AAD4J8P4-F1
#
_entry.id   AF-A0AAD4J8P4-F1
#
_cell.length_a   1.000
_cell.length_b   1.000
_cell.length_c   1.000
_cell.angle_alpha   90.00
_cell.angle_beta   90.00
_cell.angle_gamma   90.00
#
_symmetry.space_group_name_H-M   'P 1'
#
loop_
_entity.id
_entity.type
_entity.pdbx_description
1 polymer ?
#
loop_
_entity_poly.entity_id
_entity_poly.type
_entity_poly.pdbx_seq_one_letter_code
_entity_poly.pdbx_strand_id
1 'polypeptide(L)'
;MEEHHDRDCNTTLRLSSNQNELKKDNNSHVQKQALAGKLSLKPRQVEVWFQNRRARSKLKKTEVDCQFLKKNCERLSEENCRLKKELVELRSKMKIQKPPPATPWPAPQRCSFHVPKVVKLERCPSCEKD
;
A
#
# COMPACT_ATOMS: atom_id res chain seq x y z
N MET A 1 12.12 4.67 -43.92
CA MET A 1 12.06 3.67 -42.84
C MET A 1 11.43 4.36 -41.64
N GLU A 2 10.11 4.42 -41.60
CA GLU A 2 9.37 4.95 -40.45
C GLU A 2 8.39 3.86 -40.01
N GLU A 3 8.81 3.04 -39.03
CA GLU A 3 7.88 2.23 -38.24
C GLU A 3 8.39 2.16 -36.81
N HIS A 4 8.06 3.19 -36.06
CA HIS A 4 8.18 3.19 -34.61
C HIS A 4 6.95 3.92 -34.11
N HIS A 5 5.98 3.21 -33.51
CA HIS A 5 5.15 3.66 -32.38
C HIS A 5 3.97 2.71 -31.99
N ASP A 6 3.70 1.63 -32.71
CA ASP A 6 2.52 0.77 -32.40
C ASP A 6 2.75 -0.43 -31.46
N ARG A 7 3.98 -0.63 -30.96
CA ARG A 7 4.32 -1.85 -30.21
C ARG A 7 3.83 -1.84 -28.75
N ASP A 8 3.55 -0.67 -28.17
CA ASP A 8 3.20 -0.58 -26.73
C ASP A 8 1.70 -0.82 -26.42
N CYS A 9 0.81 -0.57 -27.39
CA CYS A 9 -0.64 -0.81 -27.19
C CYS A 9 -0.97 -2.32 -27.24
N ASN A 10 -0.32 -3.08 -28.12
CA ASN A 10 -0.60 -4.51 -28.32
C ASN A 10 -0.05 -5.39 -27.17
N THR A 11 1.07 -5.01 -26.56
CA THR A 11 1.68 -5.78 -25.44
C THR A 11 0.81 -5.76 -24.18
N THR A 12 0.07 -4.67 -23.95
CA THR A 12 -0.85 -4.52 -22.82
C THR A 12 -2.06 -5.46 -22.96
N LEU A 13 -2.60 -5.60 -24.18
CA LEU A 13 -3.72 -6.51 -24.50
C LEU A 13 -3.31 -7.98 -24.35
N ARG A 14 -2.12 -8.37 -24.84
CA ARG A 14 -1.60 -9.76 -24.75
C ARG A 14 -1.33 -10.22 -23.31
N LEU A 15 -0.89 -9.31 -22.45
CA LEU A 15 -0.70 -9.56 -21.01
C LEU A 15 -2.01 -9.56 -20.23
N SER A 16 -3.05 -8.88 -20.74
CA SER A 16 -4.40 -8.90 -20.18
C SER A 16 -5.11 -10.23 -20.41
N SER A 17 -5.02 -10.81 -21.60
CA SER A 17 -5.67 -12.10 -21.93
C SER A 17 -5.13 -13.29 -21.13
N ASN A 18 -3.91 -13.21 -20.61
CA ASN A 18 -3.30 -14.24 -19.75
C ASN A 18 -3.49 -13.98 -18.24
N GLN A 19 -4.36 -13.04 -17.85
CA GLN A 19 -4.57 -12.65 -16.44
C GLN A 19 -5.04 -13.79 -15.53
N ASN A 20 -5.75 -14.79 -16.07
CA ASN A 20 -6.38 -15.86 -15.30
C ASN A 20 -5.41 -17.01 -14.92
N GLU A 21 -4.33 -17.21 -15.67
CA GLU A 21 -3.39 -18.32 -15.50
C GLU A 21 -2.29 -18.04 -14.47
N LEU A 22 -2.09 -16.78 -14.08
CA LEU A 22 -0.94 -16.32 -13.29
C LEU A 22 -1.35 -15.75 -11.92
N LYS A 23 -2.21 -16.47 -11.21
CA LYS A 23 -2.75 -16.08 -9.89
C LYS A 23 -1.73 -16.12 -8.74
N LYS A 24 -0.47 -16.48 -9.00
CA LYS A 24 0.60 -16.46 -7.99
C LYS A 24 1.50 -15.26 -8.24
N ASP A 25 1.40 -14.25 -7.40
CA ASP A 25 2.29 -13.08 -7.38
C ASP A 25 3.78 -13.45 -7.10
N ASN A 26 4.03 -14.72 -6.75
CA ASN A 26 5.33 -15.32 -6.49
C ASN A 26 5.83 -16.18 -7.68
N ASN A 27 5.87 -15.60 -8.88
CA ASN A 27 6.45 -16.30 -10.03
C ASN A 27 7.99 -16.26 -9.94
N SER A 28 8.64 -17.44 -9.95
CA SER A 28 10.10 -17.61 -9.95
C SER A 28 10.73 -16.92 -11.17
N HIS A 29 12.00 -16.52 -11.07
CA HIS A 29 12.74 -15.90 -12.16
C HIS A 29 12.69 -16.75 -13.45
N VAL A 30 12.77 -18.08 -13.30
CA VAL A 30 12.67 -19.06 -14.40
C VAL A 30 11.31 -19.00 -15.09
N GLN A 31 10.23 -18.88 -14.33
CA GLN A 31 8.87 -18.79 -14.88
C GLN A 31 8.63 -17.46 -15.61
N LYS A 32 9.24 -16.37 -15.13
CA LYS A 32 9.19 -15.06 -15.78
C LYS A 32 9.96 -15.04 -17.10
N GLN A 33 11.12 -15.71 -17.17
CA GLN A 33 11.87 -15.85 -18.42
C GLN A 33 11.13 -16.71 -19.45
N ALA A 34 10.58 -17.85 -19.02
CA ALA A 34 9.77 -18.71 -19.90
C ALA A 34 8.55 -17.95 -20.47
N LEU A 35 7.92 -17.10 -19.65
CA LEU A 35 6.83 -16.24 -20.08
C LEU A 35 7.29 -15.17 -21.09
N ALA A 36 8.47 -14.57 -20.90
CA ALA A 36 9.04 -13.62 -21.83
C ALA A 36 9.25 -14.24 -23.23
N GLY A 37 9.79 -15.47 -23.27
CA GLY A 37 9.93 -16.24 -24.51
C GLY A 37 8.59 -16.54 -25.18
N LYS A 38 7.61 -17.07 -24.43
CA LYS A 38 6.27 -17.39 -24.96
C LYS A 38 5.54 -16.17 -25.52
N LEU A 39 5.70 -15.00 -24.90
CA LEU A 39 5.02 -13.77 -25.30
C LEU A 39 5.83 -12.93 -26.30
N SER A 40 7.04 -13.36 -26.67
CA SER A 40 7.97 -12.58 -27.50
C SER A 40 8.22 -11.17 -26.92
N LEU A 41 8.39 -11.10 -25.60
CA LEU A 41 8.65 -9.87 -24.85
C LEU A 41 10.05 -9.89 -24.27
N LYS A 42 10.62 -8.71 -24.01
CA LYS A 42 11.88 -8.61 -23.27
C LYS A 42 11.63 -9.04 -21.81
N PRO A 43 12.54 -9.81 -21.16
CA PRO A 43 12.40 -10.20 -19.75
C PRO A 43 12.14 -9.02 -18.81
N ARG A 44 12.73 -7.85 -19.11
CA ARG A 44 12.49 -6.61 -18.38
C ARG A 44 11.04 -6.12 -18.44
N GLN A 45 10.38 -6.23 -19.59
CA GLN A 45 8.97 -5.83 -19.73
C GLN A 45 8.07 -6.71 -18.86
N VAL A 46 8.35 -8.01 -18.83
CA VAL A 46 7.64 -8.96 -17.96
C VAL A 46 7.88 -8.60 -16.49
N GLU A 47 9.12 -8.30 -16.10
CA GLU A 47 9.46 -7.88 -14.74
C GLU A 47 8.70 -6.61 -14.31
N VAL A 48 8.76 -5.54 -15.11
CA VAL A 48 8.06 -4.27 -14.84
C VAL A 48 6.54 -4.49 -14.80
N TRP A 49 6.00 -5.33 -15.67
CA TRP A 49 4.58 -5.65 -15.65
C TRP A 49 4.14 -6.31 -14.32
N PHE A 50 4.92 -7.26 -13.79
CA PHE A 50 4.64 -7.86 -12.48
C PHE A 50 4.81 -6.85 -11.33
N GLN A 51 5.81 -5.97 -11.41
CA GLN A 51 5.97 -4.88 -10.44
C GLN A 51 4.75 -3.96 -10.45
N ASN A 52 4.31 -3.50 -11.62
CA ASN A 52 3.13 -2.64 -11.78
C ASN A 52 1.83 -3.34 -11.40
N ARG A 53 1.71 -4.65 -11.64
CA ARG A 53 0.57 -5.46 -11.16
C ARG A 53 0.53 -5.47 -9.62
N ARG A 54 1.65 -5.78 -8.95
CA ARG A 54 1.73 -5.75 -7.49
C ARG A 54 1.49 -4.35 -6.92
N ALA A 55 2.03 -3.31 -7.54
CA ALA A 55 1.81 -1.93 -7.16
C ALA A 55 0.32 -1.55 -7.26
N ARG A 56 -0.36 -1.91 -8.36
CA ARG A 56 -1.81 -1.68 -8.53
C ARG A 56 -2.64 -2.42 -7.49
N SER A 57 -2.33 -3.69 -7.21
CA SER A 57 -3.02 -4.45 -6.16
C SER A 57 -2.82 -3.82 -4.78
N LYS A 58 -1.59 -3.41 -4.44
CA LYS A 58 -1.29 -2.74 -3.18
C LYS A 58 -2.03 -1.41 -3.06
N LEU A 59 -2.02 -0.60 -4.12
CA LEU A 59 -2.73 0.69 -4.17
C LEU A 59 -4.24 0.50 -3.95
N LYS A 60 -4.86 -0.42 -4.70
CA LYS A 60 -6.29 -0.72 -4.57
C LYS A 60 -6.65 -1.21 -3.17
N LYS A 61 -5.79 -2.06 -2.58
CA LYS A 61 -5.99 -2.52 -1.19
C LYS A 61 -5.89 -1.35 -0.21
N THR A 62 -4.88 -0.50 -0.32
CA THR A 62 -4.72 0.66 0.57
C THR A 62 -5.87 1.65 0.43
N GLU A 63 -6.38 1.87 -0.77
CA GLU A 63 -7.52 2.76 -1.00
C GLU A 63 -8.78 2.25 -0.29
N VAL A 64 -9.09 0.95 -0.44
CA VAL A 64 -10.22 0.31 0.23
C VAL A 64 -10.05 0.36 1.76
N ASP A 65 -8.84 0.09 2.26
CA ASP A 65 -8.55 0.14 3.70
C ASP A 65 -8.71 1.55 4.26
N CYS A 66 -8.23 2.57 3.55
CA CYS A 66 -8.42 3.97 3.93
C CYS A 66 -9.91 4.34 3.97
N GLN A 67 -10.70 3.95 2.98
CA GLN A 67 -12.14 4.20 2.97
C GLN A 67 -12.85 3.49 4.14
N PHE A 68 -12.48 2.25 4.42
CA PHE A 68 -13.03 1.49 5.54
C PHE A 68 -12.69 2.14 6.89
N LEU A 69 -11.43 2.52 7.11
CA LEU A 69 -11.00 3.19 8.33
C LEU A 69 -11.70 4.54 8.51
N LYS A 70 -11.85 5.32 7.44
CA LYS A 70 -12.57 6.61 7.47
C LYS A 70 -14.01 6.44 7.97
N LYS A 71 -14.76 5.48 7.40
CA LYS A 71 -16.13 5.17 7.85
C LYS A 71 -16.19 4.75 9.32
N ASN A 72 -15.20 3.98 9.78
CA ASN A 72 -15.12 3.61 11.20
C ASN A 72 -14.85 4.82 12.10
N CYS A 73 -13.96 5.72 11.70
CA CYS A 73 -13.69 6.95 12.45
C CYS A 73 -14.93 7.85 12.52
N GLU A 74 -15.68 8.00 11.43
CA GLU A 74 -16.93 8.77 11.39
C GLU A 74 -17.97 8.17 12.35
N ARG A 75 -18.24 6.86 12.24
CA ARG A 75 -19.15 6.15 13.14
C ARG A 75 -18.76 6.26 14.60
N LEU A 76 -17.49 6.06 14.93
CA LEU A 76 -17.00 6.17 16.31
C LEU A 76 -17.12 7.61 16.84
N SER A 77 -16.95 8.60 15.97
CA SER A 77 -17.11 10.01 16.35
C SER A 77 -18.57 10.37 16.65
N GLU A 78 -19.51 9.87 15.84
CA GLU A 78 -20.95 10.03 16.08
C GLU A 78 -21.38 9.36 17.39
N GLU A 79 -20.96 8.12 17.62
CA GLU A 79 -21.22 7.39 18.85
C GLU A 79 -20.62 8.11 20.07
N ASN A 80 -19.39 8.61 19.96
CA ASN A 80 -18.75 9.39 21.03
C ASN A 80 -19.51 10.69 21.32
N CYS A 81 -20.03 11.36 20.28
CA CYS A 81 -20.86 12.55 20.43
C CYS A 81 -22.19 12.23 21.13
N ARG A 82 -22.87 11.15 20.74
CA ARG A 82 -24.11 10.67 21.38
C ARG A 82 -23.88 10.37 22.85
N LEU A 83 -22.86 9.55 23.15
CA LEU A 83 -22.51 9.19 24.51
C LEU A 83 -22.16 10.42 25.35
N LYS A 84 -21.41 11.40 24.81
CA LYS A 84 -21.13 12.65 25.53
C LYS A 84 -22.39 13.43 25.90
N LYS A 85 -23.40 13.47 25.01
CA LYS A 85 -24.69 14.11 25.30
C LYS A 85 -25.43 13.37 26.40
N GLU A 86 -25.57 12.06 26.29
CA GLU A 86 -26.19 11.21 27.32
C GLU A 86 -25.50 11.38 28.68
N LEU A 87 -24.18 11.46 28.68
CA LEU A 87 -23.38 11.67 29.88
C LEU A 87 -23.68 13.04 30.53
N VAL A 88 -23.77 14.10 29.74
CA VAL A 88 -24.15 15.44 30.22
C VAL A 88 -25.56 15.43 30.81
N GLU A 89 -26.52 14.79 30.12
CA GLU A 89 -27.90 14.67 30.62
C GLU A 89 -27.98 13.90 31.93
N LEU A 90 -27.33 12.73 32.03
CA LEU A 90 -27.31 11.91 33.23
C LEU A 90 -26.63 12.63 34.40
N ARG A 91 -25.51 13.31 34.16
CA ARG A 91 -24.84 14.12 35.19
C ARG A 91 -25.73 15.26 35.69
N SER A 92 -26.46 15.92 34.79
CA SER A 92 -27.40 16.97 35.14
C SER A 92 -28.54 16.44 36.02
N LYS A 93 -29.10 15.26 35.66
CA LYS A 93 -30.12 14.57 36.46
C LYS A 93 -29.61 14.16 37.85
N MET A 94 -28.35 13.73 37.94
CA MET A 94 -27.74 13.27 39.19
C MET A 94 -27.10 14.40 40.02
N LYS A 95 -27.13 15.67 39.58
CA LYS A 95 -26.46 16.81 40.21
C LYS A 95 -24.95 16.59 40.47
N ILE A 96 -24.30 15.78 39.63
CA ILE A 96 -22.86 15.50 39.74
C ILE A 96 -22.10 16.67 39.09
N GLN A 97 -21.31 17.42 39.88
CA GLN A 97 -20.47 18.50 39.38
C GLN A 97 -19.39 17.97 38.42
N LYS A 98 -18.94 18.85 37.50
CA LYS A 98 -18.07 18.56 36.35
C LYS A 98 -16.87 17.66 36.75
N PRO A 99 -16.53 16.60 35.99
CA PRO A 99 -15.33 15.82 36.26
C PRO A 99 -14.09 16.71 36.09
N PRO A 100 -12.96 16.36 36.74
CA PRO A 100 -11.69 17.03 36.48
C PRO A 100 -11.38 17.03 34.98
N PRO A 101 -10.72 18.09 34.46
CA PRO A 101 -10.40 18.19 33.05
C PRO A 101 -9.73 16.90 32.60
N ALA A 102 -10.24 16.32 31.50
CA ALA A 102 -9.63 15.15 30.90
C ALA A 102 -8.16 15.47 30.68
N THR A 103 -7.28 14.80 31.44
CA THR A 103 -5.84 14.83 31.18
C THR A 103 -5.69 14.48 29.71
N PRO A 104 -5.02 15.31 28.90
CA PRO A 104 -4.77 14.96 27.51
C PRO A 104 -4.16 13.57 27.52
N TRP A 105 -4.75 12.66 26.74
CA TRP A 105 -4.14 11.37 26.48
C TRP A 105 -2.66 11.62 26.17
N PRO A 106 -1.71 10.93 26.79
CA PRO A 106 -0.30 11.18 26.54
C PRO A 106 -0.11 11.13 25.03
N ALA A 107 0.42 12.23 24.47
CA ALA A 107 0.61 12.35 23.04
C ALA A 107 1.25 11.05 22.54
N PRO A 108 0.78 10.46 21.41
CA PRO A 108 1.40 9.28 20.87
C PRO A 108 2.88 9.61 20.77
N GLN A 109 3.73 8.92 21.54
CA GLN A 109 5.17 9.09 21.42
C GLN A 109 5.43 8.97 19.93
N ARG A 110 5.92 10.05 19.34
CA ARG A 110 6.29 10.07 17.95
C ARG A 110 7.34 8.98 17.83
N CYS A 111 6.94 7.79 17.41
CA CYS A 111 7.85 6.74 17.03
C CYS A 111 8.67 7.39 15.93
N SER A 112 9.87 7.82 16.30
CA SER A 112 10.81 8.40 15.38
C SER A 112 11.18 7.24 14.48
N PHE A 113 10.46 7.10 13.37
CA PHE A 113 10.83 6.22 12.29
C PHE A 113 12.15 6.80 11.78
N HIS A 114 13.24 6.29 12.35
CA HIS A 114 14.56 6.47 11.79
C HIS A 114 14.51 5.73 10.46
N VAL A 115 14.16 6.45 9.39
CA VAL A 115 14.40 5.99 8.04
C VAL A 115 15.93 5.95 7.93
N PRO A 116 16.56 4.77 7.87
CA PRO A 116 17.99 4.70 7.68
C PRO A 116 18.30 5.49 6.42
N LYS A 117 19.20 6.48 6.53
CA LYS A 117 19.74 7.13 5.34
C LYS A 117 20.28 6.02 4.44
N VAL A 118 19.98 6.09 3.14
CA VAL A 118 20.47 5.16 2.12
C VAL A 118 21.95 4.91 2.41
N VAL A 119 22.27 3.68 2.81
CA VAL A 119 23.65 3.23 2.92
C VAL A 119 24.21 3.34 1.51
N LYS A 120 25.17 4.25 1.30
CA LYS A 120 26.00 4.20 0.10
C LYS A 120 26.61 2.81 0.09
N LEU A 121 26.29 2.05 -0.95
CA LEU A 121 26.84 0.72 -1.16
C LEU A 121 28.33 0.88 -1.45
N GLU A 122 29.15 0.95 -0.40
CA GLU A 122 30.60 0.82 -0.51
C GLU A 122 30.89 -0.58 -1.07
N ARG A 123 31.70 -0.63 -2.13
CA ARG A 123 32.05 -1.87 -2.83
C ARG A 123 32.74 -2.81 -1.84
N CYS A 124 32.41 -4.10 -1.90
CA CYS A 124 33.05 -5.14 -1.12
C CYS A 124 34.58 -5.14 -1.40
N PRO A 125 35.45 -5.03 -0.36
CA PRO A 125 36.91 -5.05 -0.52
C PRO A 125 37.45 -6.35 -1.14
N SER A 126 36.63 -7.40 -1.20
CA SER A 126 36.99 -8.68 -1.78
C SER A 126 36.93 -8.70 -3.31
N CYS A 127 36.45 -7.63 -3.95
CA CYS A 127 36.27 -7.54 -5.41
C CYS A 127 37.23 -6.56 -6.09
N GLU A 128 38.26 -6.08 -5.38
CA GLU A 128 39.24 -5.13 -5.87
C GLU A 128 40.61 -5.82 -5.99
N LYS A 129 40.64 -6.93 -6.73
CA LYS A 129 41.84 -7.51 -7.34
C LYS A 129 41.47 -8.09 -8.70
N ASP A 130 42.38 -7.85 -9.64
CA ASP A 130 42.29 -7.84 -11.10
C ASP A 130 41.61 -9.05 -11.79
#